data_AF-A0A149UMR7-F1
#
_entry.id   AF-A0A149UMR7-F1
#
_cell.length_a   1.000
_cell.length_b   1.000
_cell.length_c   1.000
_cell.angle_alpha   90.00
_cell.angle_beta   90.00
_cell.angle_gamma   90.00
#
_symmetry.space_group_name_H-M   'P 1'
#
loop_
_entity.id
_entity.type
_entity.pdbx_description
1 polymer ?
#
loop_
_entity_poly.entity_id
_entity_poly.type
_entity_poly.pdbx_seq_one_letter_code
_entity_poly.pdbx_strand_id
1 'polypeptide(L)'
;MWRATAKPVRLAILDGRACLPLLVTVTYWSWTTLYIGVLGTALFATISFFGLTLPAALRTVRRLITGPVRSGRPTWKRRRYG
;
A
#
# COMPACT_ATOMS: atom_id res chain seq x y z
N MET A 1 -3.08 -22.88 -14.75
CA MET A 1 -2.44 -21.69 -15.36
C MET A 1 -2.97 -20.36 -14.80
N TRP A 2 -4.28 -20.16 -14.62
CA TRP A 2 -4.88 -18.91 -14.07
C TRP A 2 -4.45 -18.48 -12.64
N ARG A 3 -4.05 -19.42 -11.78
CA ARG A 3 -3.63 -19.12 -10.38
C ARG A 3 -2.37 -18.25 -10.28
N ALA A 4 -1.50 -18.27 -11.30
CA ALA A 4 -0.26 -17.49 -11.29
C ALA A 4 -0.50 -16.02 -11.68
N THR A 5 -1.55 -15.73 -12.44
CA THR A 5 -1.85 -14.38 -12.97
C THR A 5 -2.18 -13.37 -11.86
N ALA A 6 -2.67 -13.84 -10.72
CA ALA A 6 -2.98 -13.00 -9.57
C ALA A 6 -1.75 -12.64 -8.70
N LYS A 7 -0.58 -13.24 -8.97
CA LYS A 7 0.62 -12.95 -8.19
C LYS A 7 1.17 -11.57 -8.57
N PRO A 8 1.61 -10.76 -7.59
CA PRO A 8 2.24 -9.48 -7.88
C PRO A 8 3.55 -9.68 -8.65
N VAL A 9 3.79 -8.82 -9.64
CA VAL A 9 5.05 -8.81 -10.41
C VAL A 9 6.18 -8.34 -9.48
N ARG A 10 7.22 -9.17 -9.35
CA ARG A 10 8.40 -8.87 -8.53
C ARG A 10 9.63 -8.82 -9.42
N LEU A 11 10.44 -7.79 -9.21
CA LEU A 11 11.78 -7.67 -9.79
C LEU A 11 12.78 -7.97 -8.67
N ALA A 12 13.29 -9.20 -8.67
CA ALA A 12 14.06 -9.78 -7.57
C ALA A 12 13.33 -9.65 -6.21
N ILE A 13 13.78 -8.73 -5.35
CA ILE A 13 13.23 -8.49 -4.00
C ILE A 13 12.18 -7.36 -4.01
N LEU A 14 12.20 -6.53 -5.05
CA LEU A 14 11.41 -5.31 -5.14
C LEU A 14 10.07 -5.56 -5.86
N ASP A 15 8.99 -4.95 -5.38
CA ASP A 15 7.71 -4.95 -6.10
C ASP A 15 7.89 -4.16 -7.42
N GLY A 16 7.39 -4.68 -8.54
CA GLY A 16 7.55 -4.04 -9.85
C GLY A 16 7.01 -2.60 -9.87
N ARG A 17 6.05 -2.27 -8.98
CA ARG A 17 5.52 -0.91 -8.85
C ARG A 17 6.51 0.08 -8.20
N ALA A 18 7.42 -0.40 -7.37
CA ALA A 18 8.46 0.42 -6.77
C ALA A 18 9.52 0.86 -7.81
N CYS A 19 9.54 0.23 -8.99
CA CYS A 19 10.40 0.68 -10.08
C CYS A 19 9.94 2.00 -10.69
N LEU A 20 8.66 2.39 -10.56
CA LEU A 20 8.16 3.67 -11.09
C LEU A 20 8.91 4.88 -10.50
N PRO A 21 9.01 5.05 -9.16
CA PRO A 21 9.79 6.15 -8.60
C PRO A 21 11.28 6.09 -9.00
N LEU A 22 11.89 4.91 -9.09
CA LEU A 22 13.27 4.79 -9.60
C LEU A 22 13.40 5.29 -11.04
N LEU A 23 12.47 4.88 -11.91
CA LEU A 23 12.46 5.24 -13.31
C LEU A 23 12.31 6.76 -13.48
N VAL A 24 11.45 7.40 -12.67
CA VAL A 24 11.31 8.86 -12.62
C VAL A 24 12.60 9.55 -12.19
N THR A 25 13.27 9.06 -11.14
CA THR A 25 14.55 9.64 -10.68
C THR A 25 15.65 9.53 -11.72
N VAL A 26 15.73 8.40 -12.44
CA VAL A 26 16.72 8.20 -13.50
C VAL A 26 16.41 9.04 -14.73
N THR A 27 15.13 9.19 -15.09
CA THR A 27 14.71 9.95 -16.29
C THR A 27 14.83 11.47 -16.08
N TYR A 28 14.46 11.95 -14.90
CA TYR A 28 14.58 13.36 -14.53
C TYR A 28 15.51 13.48 -13.32
N TRP A 29 16.79 13.73 -13.63
CA TRP A 29 17.82 13.83 -12.61
C TRP A 29 17.78 15.19 -11.92
N SER A 30 17.21 15.21 -10.72
CA SER A 30 17.22 16.37 -9.82
C SER A 30 17.27 15.89 -8.37
N TRP A 31 17.83 16.71 -7.48
CA TRP A 31 17.86 16.40 -6.05
C TRP A 31 16.47 16.18 -5.47
N THR A 32 15.47 16.93 -5.93
CA THR A 32 14.08 16.78 -5.48
C THR A 32 13.48 15.44 -5.90
N THR A 33 13.70 15.02 -7.15
CA THR A 33 13.22 13.72 -7.64
C THR A 33 14.01 12.55 -7.08
N LEU A 34 15.25 12.77 -6.64
CA LEU A 34 16.00 11.78 -5.89
C LEU A 34 15.37 11.53 -4.51
N TYR A 35 15.06 12.59 -3.76
CA TYR A 35 14.37 12.44 -2.46
C TYR A 35 12.99 11.78 -2.63
N ILE A 36 12.20 12.20 -3.62
CA ILE A 36 10.89 11.60 -3.91
C ILE A 36 11.05 10.13 -4.33
N GLY A 37 12.05 9.83 -5.15
CA GLY A 37 12.35 8.47 -5.61
C GLY A 37 12.72 7.53 -4.48
N VAL A 38 13.64 7.95 -3.60
CA VAL A 38 14.06 7.18 -2.42
C VAL A 38 12.89 6.99 -1.46
N LEU A 39 12.10 8.04 -1.19
CA LEU A 39 10.95 7.93 -0.30
C LEU A 39 9.87 6.99 -0.88
N GLY A 40 9.56 7.13 -2.18
CA GLY A 40 8.58 6.31 -2.86
C GLY A 40 8.99 4.85 -2.93
N THR A 41 10.25 4.57 -3.26
CA THR A 41 10.79 3.21 -3.26
C THR A 41 10.79 2.59 -1.88
N ALA A 42 11.23 3.33 -0.85
CA ALA A 42 11.21 2.86 0.54
C ALA A 42 9.78 2.53 1.00
N LEU A 43 8.79 3.34 0.64
CA LEU A 43 7.38 3.10 0.95
C LEU A 43 6.89 1.80 0.31
N PHE A 44 7.14 1.58 -0.99
CA PHE A 44 6.74 0.34 -1.67
C PHE A 44 7.52 -0.88 -1.19
N ALA A 45 8.80 -0.72 -0.88
CA ALA A 45 9.63 -1.79 -0.30
C ALA A 45 9.09 -2.21 1.08
N THR A 46 8.68 -1.25 1.91
CA THR A 46 8.06 -1.51 3.21
C THR A 46 6.75 -2.28 3.05
N ILE A 47 5.89 -1.87 2.12
CA ILE A 47 4.64 -2.59 1.82
C ILE A 47 4.92 -4.03 1.37
N SER A 48 5.90 -4.21 0.47
CA SER A 48 6.32 -5.52 -0.03
C SER A 48 6.91 -6.41 1.08
N PHE A 49 7.67 -5.82 2.01
CA PHE A 49 8.24 -6.51 3.17
C PHE A 49 7.15 -7.10 4.07
N PHE A 50 6.05 -6.39 4.28
CA PHE A 50 4.87 -6.91 4.98
C PHE A 50 4.06 -7.94 4.18
N GLY A 51 4.48 -8.28 2.95
CA GLY A 51 3.75 -9.20 2.07
C GLY A 51 2.41 -8.65 1.57
N LEU A 52 2.18 -7.35 1.73
CA LEU A 52 0.94 -6.68 1.34
C LEU A 52 1.02 -6.27 -0.13
N THR A 53 -0.12 -6.38 -0.83
CA THR A 53 -0.28 -5.69 -2.11
C THR A 53 -0.68 -4.24 -1.85
N LEU A 54 -0.38 -3.33 -2.77
CA LEU A 54 -0.80 -1.92 -2.73
C LEU A 54 -2.28 -1.71 -2.32
N PRO A 55 -3.27 -2.38 -2.94
CA PRO A 55 -4.67 -2.25 -2.51
C PRO A 55 -4.95 -2.90 -1.14
N ALA A 56 -4.16 -3.88 -0.69
CA ALA A 56 -4.27 -4.42 0.67
C ALA A 56 -3.69 -3.45 1.70
N ALA A 57 -2.54 -2.83 1.42
CA ALA A 57 -1.92 -1.81 2.26
C ALA A 57 -2.87 -0.61 2.46
N LEU A 58 -3.50 -0.12 1.40
CA LEU A 58 -4.51 0.96 1.49
C LEU A 58 -5.71 0.56 2.37
N ARG A 59 -6.16 -0.70 2.32
CA ARG A 59 -7.22 -1.20 3.21
C ARG A 59 -6.76 -1.22 4.66
N THR A 60 -5.52 -1.62 4.92
CA THR A 60 -4.93 -1.63 6.26
C THR A 60 -4.82 -0.20 6.80
N VAL A 61 -4.29 0.74 6.02
CA VAL A 61 -4.21 2.17 6.37
C VAL A 61 -5.59 2.75 6.63
N ARG A 62 -6.57 2.48 5.76
CA ARG A 62 -7.95 2.92 5.97
C ARG A 62 -8.54 2.37 7.26
N ARG A 63 -8.29 1.09 7.58
CA ARG A 63 -8.73 0.47 8.83
C ARG A 63 -8.05 1.12 10.05
N LEU A 64 -6.76 1.45 9.95
CA LEU A 64 -6.03 2.15 11.01
C LEU A 64 -6.66 3.52 11.30
N ILE A 65 -6.98 4.30 10.25
CA ILE A 65 -7.60 5.62 10.38
C ILE A 65 -9.05 5.55 10.90
N THR A 66 -9.85 4.62 10.40
CA THR A 66 -11.29 4.50 10.74
C THR A 66 -11.50 3.89 12.13
N GLY A 67 -10.47 3.23 12.69
CA GLY A 67 -10.56 2.53 13.96
C GLY A 67 -11.22 1.13 13.85
N PRO A 68 -11.25 0.38 14.96
CA PRO A 68 -11.69 -1.02 14.99
C PRO A 68 -13.21 -1.20 14.91
N VAL A 69 -13.99 -0.14 15.16
CA VAL A 69 -15.44 -0.23 15.31
C VAL A 69 -16.12 -0.29 13.94
N ARG A 70 -16.40 -1.50 13.48
CA ARG A 70 -17.36 -1.74 12.39
C ARG A 70 -18.74 -1.95 12.99
N SER A 71 -19.52 -0.88 13.11
CA SER A 71 -20.89 -1.00 13.59
C SER A 71 -21.75 -1.66 12.52
N GLY A 72 -22.02 -2.97 12.64
CA GLY A 72 -22.94 -3.71 11.77
C GLY A 72 -24.39 -3.23 11.85
N ARG A 73 -24.70 -2.36 12.82
CA ARG A 73 -25.91 -1.53 12.87
C ARG A 73 -25.50 -0.07 13.04
N PRO A 74 -26.21 0.87 12.38
CA PRO A 74 -25.93 2.28 12.59
C PRO A 74 -26.04 2.65 14.07
N THR A 75 -25.18 3.56 14.53
CA THR A 75 -25.01 3.89 15.95
C THR A 75 -26.32 4.31 16.62
N TRP A 76 -27.23 4.93 15.87
CA TRP A 76 -28.56 5.36 16.34
C TRP A 76 -29.60 4.24 16.46
N LYS A 77 -29.35 3.04 15.91
CA LYS A 77 -30.23 1.86 16.03
C LYS A 77 -29.78 0.86 17.09
N ARG A 78 -28.73 1.16 17.85
CA ARG A 78 -28.27 0.30 18.96
C ARG A 78 -29.22 0.47 20.15
N ARG A 79 -30.03 -0.55 20.47
CA ARG A 79 -30.74 -0.61 21.76
C ARG A 79 -29.68 -0.68 22.86
N ARG A 80 -29.63 0.35 23.72
CA ARG A 80 -28.93 0.26 25.00
C ARG A 80 -29.81 -0.58 25.91
N TYR A 81 -29.42 -1.82 26.15
CA TYR A 81 -29.90 -2.55 27.32
C TYR A 81 -29.05 -2.02 28.48
N GLY A 82 -29.64 -1.12 29.26
CA GLY A 82 -29.13 -0.70 30.56
C GLY A 82 -29.64 -1.64 31.63
#